data_AF-A0A444I351-F1
#
_entry.id   AF-A0A444I351-F1
#
_cell.length_a   1.000
_cell.length_b   1.000
_cell.length_c   1.000
_cell.angle_alpha   90.00
_cell.angle_beta   90.00
_cell.angle_gamma   90.00
#
_symmetry.space_group_name_H-M   'P 1'
#
loop_
_entity.id
_entity.type
_entity.pdbx_description
1 polymer ?
#
loop_
_entity_poly.entity_id
_entity_poly.type
_entity_poly.pdbx_seq_one_letter_code
_entity_poly.pdbx_strand_id
1 'polypeptide(L)' 'MSNVKNLADVPVTIGGIAIQPGRTMNFPRWHILQHSDSARALLAAKLIEVVVDEEEPKPAAKKKGGANGVSDTDAGSV' A
#
# COMPACT_ATOMS: atom_id res chain seq x y z
N MET A 1 -9.65 -1.83 12.71
CA MET A 1 -9.87 -1.59 11.26
C MET A 1 -8.78 -2.32 10.51
N SER A 2 -9.05 -2.82 9.31
CA SER A 2 -8.08 -3.56 8.48
C SER A 2 -8.08 -2.98 7.07
N ASN A 3 -6.93 -2.53 6.58
CA ASN A 3 -6.80 -2.04 5.22
C ASN A 3 -6.54 -3.25 4.29
N VAL A 4 -7.35 -3.39 3.24
CA VAL A 4 -7.24 -4.46 2.26
C VAL A 4 -7.02 -3.84 0.90
N LYS A 5 -5.91 -4.17 0.26
CA LYS A 5 -5.58 -3.74 -1.09
C LYS A 5 -5.91 -4.84 -2.08
N ASN A 6 -6.59 -4.47 -3.17
CA ASN A 6 -6.78 -5.38 -4.30
C ASN A 6 -5.55 -5.31 -5.22
N LEU A 7 -4.88 -6.46 -5.38
CA LEU A 7 -3.74 -6.64 -6.28
C LEU A 7 -4.14 -7.25 -7.62
N ALA A 8 -5.37 -7.73 -7.76
CA ALA A 8 -5.90 -8.25 -9.01
C ALA A 8 -6.27 -7.11 -9.97
N ASP A 9 -6.15 -7.38 -11.27
CA ASP A 9 -6.61 -6.48 -12.34
C ASP A 9 -8.14 -6.46 -12.50
N VAL A 10 -8.86 -7.22 -11.67
CA VAL A 10 -10.33 -7.33 -11.66
C VAL A 10 -10.91 -6.96 -10.30
N PRO A 11 -12.15 -6.45 -10.23
CA PRO A 11 -12.80 -6.17 -8.95
C PRO A 11 -12.94 -7.44 -8.11
N VAL A 12 -12.59 -7.33 -6.82
CA VAL A 12 -12.67 -8.44 -5.86
C VAL A 12 -13.66 -8.09 -4.76
N THR A 13 -14.50 -9.04 -4.35
CA THR A 13 -15.55 -8.80 -3.34
C THR A 13 -15.30 -9.52 -2.02
N ILE A 14 -15.44 -8.82 -0.90
CA ILE A 14 -15.44 -9.40 0.46
C ILE A 14 -16.75 -9.04 1.15
N GLY A 15 -17.59 -10.04 1.43
CA GLY A 15 -18.87 -9.81 2.12
C GLY A 15 -19.80 -8.84 1.39
N GLY A 16 -19.85 -8.90 0.06
CA GLY A 16 -20.66 -8.01 -0.78
C GLY A 16 -20.05 -6.64 -1.09
N ILE A 17 -18.92 -6.28 -0.47
CA ILE A 17 -18.23 -5.02 -0.75
C ILE A 17 -17.18 -5.28 -1.83
N ALA A 18 -17.29 -4.57 -2.96
CA ALA A 18 -16.34 -4.64 -4.06
C ALA A 18 -15.14 -3.70 -3.83
N ILE A 19 -13.94 -4.24 -3.98
CA ILE A 19 -12.66 -3.55 -3.94
C ILE A 19 -12.16 -3.44 -5.38
N GLN A 20 -12.04 -2.21 -5.87
CA GLN A 20 -11.55 -1.94 -7.22
C GLN A 20 -10.06 -2.29 -7.35
N PRO A 21 -9.59 -2.72 -8.54
CA PRO A 21 -8.18 -2.98 -8.82
C PRO A 21 -7.26 -1.84 -8.36
N GLY A 22 -6.16 -2.17 -7.69
CA GLY A 22 -5.17 -1.21 -7.21
C GLY A 22 -5.65 -0.26 -6.10
N ARG A 23 -6.90 -0.39 -5.63
CA ARG A 23 -7.42 0.41 -4.51
C ARG A 23 -7.28 -0.33 -3.18
N THR A 24 -7.10 0.46 -2.14
CA THR A 24 -7.14 0.00 -0.75
C THR A 24 -8.48 0.41 -0.14
N MET A 25 -9.19 -0.56 0.41
CA MET A 25 -10.45 -0.38 1.13
C MET A 25 -10.23 -0.66 2.61
N ASN A 26 -10.87 0.11 3.48
CA ASN A 26 -10.83 -0.12 4.90
C ASN A 26 -12.04 -0.93 5.34
N PHE A 27 -11.79 -2.06 5.99
CA PHE A 27 -12.82 -2.93 6.50
C PHE A 27 -12.86 -2.93 8.03
N PRO A 28 -14.06 -2.94 8.63
CA PRO A 28 -14.20 -3.26 10.03
C PRO A 28 -13.64 -4.65 10.31
N ARG A 29 -12.95 -4.82 11.46
CA ARG A 29 -12.36 -6.12 11.83
C ARG A 29 -13.43 -7.22 11.93
N TRP A 30 -14.63 -6.88 12.40
CA TRP A 30 -15.76 -7.81 12.48
C TRP A 30 -16.24 -8.27 11.10
N HIS A 31 -16.21 -7.40 10.08
CA HIS A 31 -16.61 -7.75 8.70
C HIS A 31 -15.64 -8.75 8.08
N ILE A 32 -14.34 -8.56 8.30
CA ILE A 32 -13.30 -9.53 7.88
C ILE A 32 -13.49 -10.87 8.58
N LEU A 33 -13.83 -10.87 9.88
CA LEU A 33 -14.06 -12.11 10.63
C LEU A 33 -15.30 -12.86 10.14
N GLN A 34 -16.40 -12.14 9.89
CA GLN A 34 -17.64 -12.72 9.36
C GLN A 34 -17.44 -13.35 7.98
N HIS A 35 -16.55 -12.78 7.17
CA HIS A 35 -16.23 -13.26 5.82
C HIS A 35 -14.80 -13.82 5.73
N SER A 36 -14.35 -14.45 6.81
CA SER A 36 -12.95 -14.88 6.96
C SER A 36 -12.55 -15.92 5.91
N ASP A 37 -13.45 -16.81 5.50
CA ASP A 37 -13.17 -17.78 4.44
C ASP A 37 -12.94 -17.11 3.08
N SER A 38 -13.77 -16.13 2.71
CA SER A 38 -13.57 -15.36 1.48
C SER A 38 -12.26 -14.56 1.54
N ALA A 39 -11.99 -13.88 2.65
CA ALA A 39 -10.75 -13.14 2.82
C ALA A 39 -9.52 -14.06 2.75
N ARG A 40 -9.57 -15.24 3.38
CA ARG A 40 -8.49 -16.24 3.33
C ARG A 40 -8.28 -16.82 1.93
N ALA A 41 -9.36 -17.13 1.20
CA ALA A 41 -9.26 -17.63 -0.16
C ALA A 41 -8.60 -16.59 -1.09
N LEU A 42 -8.99 -15.33 -0.98
CA LEU A 42 -8.42 -14.24 -1.77
C LEU A 42 -6.96 -13.94 -1.41
N LEU A 43 -6.59 -14.06 -0.13
CA LEU A 43 -5.21 -13.96 0.34
C LEU A 43 -4.34 -15.12 -0.16
N ALA A 44 -4.85 -16.35 -0.06
CA ALA A 44 -4.16 -17.54 -0.54
C ALA A 44 -3.93 -17.50 -2.05
N ALA A 45 -4.89 -16.93 -2.79
CA ALA A 45 -4.78 -16.68 -4.23
C ALA A 45 -3.90 -15.46 -4.58
N LYS A 46 -3.33 -14.76 -3.58
CA LYS A 46 -2.53 -13.52 -3.73
C LYS A 46 -3.27 -12.41 -4.50
N LEU A 47 -4.59 -12.42 -4.48
CA LEU A 47 -5.44 -11.42 -5.14
C LEU A 47 -5.61 -10.17 -4.29
N ILE A 48 -5.50 -10.32 -2.97
CA ILE A 48 -5.56 -9.21 -2.02
C ILE A 48 -4.36 -9.26 -1.08
N GLU A 49 -4.04 -8.11 -0.52
CA GLU A 49 -3.03 -7.93 0.51
C GLU A 49 -3.67 -7.18 1.69
N VAL A 50 -3.54 -7.74 2.90
CA VAL A 50 -3.93 -7.00 4.11
C VAL A 50 -2.77 -6.10 4.48
N VAL A 51 -2.96 -4.80 4.28
CA VAL A 51 -2.06 -3.77 4.79
C VAL A 51 -2.42 -3.61 6.28
N VAL A 52 -1.72 -4.38 7.12
CA VAL A 52 -1.69 -4.08 8.54
C VAL A 52 -0.72 -2.91 8.65
N ASP A 53 -1.23 -1.71 8.98
CA ASP A 53 -0.36 -0.61 9.43
C ASP A 53 0.30 -1.07 10.75
N GLU A 54 1.37 -1.85 10.65
CA GLU A 54 2.49 -1.64 11.55
C GLU A 54 3.11 -0.31 11.08
N GLU A 55 3.22 0.62 12.01
CA GLU A 55 3.93 1.88 11.82
C GLU A 55 5.39 1.58 11.45
N GLU A 56 5.68 1.44 10.16
CA GLU A 56 7.04 1.55 9.62
C GLU A 56 7.05 2.52 8.43
N PRO A 57 8.00 3.47 8.42
CA PRO A 57 7.90 4.70 7.66
C PRO A 57 7.94 4.41 6.15
N LYS A 58 6.99 4.99 5.41
CA LYS A 58 7.00 5.05 3.94
C LYS A 58 8.42 5.37 3.44
N PRO A 59 9.11 4.48 2.71
CA PRO A 59 10.26 4.93 1.95
C PRO A 59 9.73 5.81 0.82
N ALA A 60 10.00 7.11 0.94
CA ALA A 60 9.76 8.06 -0.12
C ALA A 60 10.41 7.55 -1.42
N ALA A 61 9.61 7.54 -2.48
CA ALA A 61 9.98 7.08 -3.80
C ALA A 61 11.36 7.63 -4.24
N LYS A 62 12.19 6.72 -4.77
CA LYS A 62 13.46 7.02 -5.45
C LYS A 62 13.26 8.16 -6.47
N LYS A 63 13.75 9.35 -6.15
CA LYS A 63 13.97 10.39 -7.17
C LYS A 63 15.34 10.15 -7.79
N LYS A 64 15.31 9.60 -9.00
CA LYS A 64 16.42 9.54 -9.96
C LYS A 64 16.91 10.98 -10.21
N GLY A 65 18.15 11.28 -9.83
CA GLY A 65 18.79 12.57 -10.06
C GLY A 65 20.30 12.36 -10.08
N GLY A 66 20.93 12.70 -11.20
CA GLY A 66 22.25 12.23 -11.61
C GLY A 66 23.42 12.75 -10.77
N ALA A 67 24.53 12.02 -10.87
CA ALA A 67 25.85 12.45 -10.47
C ALA A 67 26.38 13.57 -11.39
N ASN A 68 27.23 14.42 -10.80
CA ASN A 68 28.16 15.45 -11.32
C ASN A 68 27.93 16.72 -10.48
N GLY A 69 28.78 17.11 -9.54
CA GLY A 69 30.22 17.24 -9.67
C GLY A 69 30.54 18.68 -10.06
N VAL A 70 30.69 19.59 -9.08
CA VAL A 70 31.65 20.72 -9.08
C VAL A 70 31.58 21.43 -7.73
N SER A 71 32.76 21.59 -7.14
CA SER A 71 33.06 22.43 -5.98
C SER A 71 33.19 23.87 -6.44
N ASP A 72 32.68 24.84 -5.69
CA ASP A 72 33.24 26.20 -5.70
C ASP A 72 33.03 26.86 -4.33
N THR A 73 34.16 27.02 -3.64
CA THR A 73 34.44 28.05 -2.64
C THR A 73 34.09 29.42 -3.19
N ASP A 74 33.33 30.24 -2.47
CA ASP A 74 33.45 31.69 -2.60
C ASP A 74 33.13 32.43 -1.29
N ALA A 75 33.91 33.48 -1.09
CA ALA A 75 34.06 34.30 0.08
C ALA A 75 32.85 35.21 0.34
N GLY A 76 32.72 35.69 1.58
CA GLY A 76 31.71 36.68 1.93
C GLY A 76 32.09 37.43 3.20
N SER A 77 33.04 38.37 3.08
CA SER A 77 33.19 39.48 4.01
C SER A 77 31.92 40.33 4.05
N VAL A 78 31.43 40.63 5.26
CA VAL A 78 30.96 41.95 5.73
C VAL A 78 30.89 41.94 7.25
#